data_AF-Q0CKP1-F1
#
_entry.id   AF-Q0CKP1-F1
#
_cell.length_a   1.000
_cell.length_b   1.000
_cell.length_c   1.000
_cell.angle_alpha   90.00
_cell.angle_beta   90.00
_cell.angle_gamma   90.00
#
_symmetry.space_group_name_H-M   'P 1'
#
loop_
_entity.id
_entity.type
_entity.pdbx_description
1 polymer ?
#
loop_
_entity_poly.entity_id
_entity_poly.type
_entity_poly.pdbx_seq_one_letter_code
_entity_poly.pdbx_strand_id
1 'polypeptide(L)'
;MKGHCLINGTASADLLYSSLPLSFWGGVDPTTGRIVDHHHPLNGQSMANRILAIPCGRGSCSGSTVMLELLLNGCAPAALIFEQREQILTLGVLVGQALFDCSIPVLVLSPSDFLHLRSAPYAAIHGDTLSPSSTPLPQPPLPPAPPIPFPPIPLSPSDKATLSGEHGAAAQIALDILLRFAALQGAPGLLPVSRAHIDACIYTGPASLAFAQKLRALDARVVVPTTLNAISIDQRRWRDLGVDPALAANADALAAAYQAMGAQPSFTCAPYTLDDAPLPDEDIGWSESNAVVFANSVLGARTQKYPDFVDVCIALTGRAPRAGCHVPEGRRPVLRVEVGAAAAAAVGGLGGGDGDAVFPLLGYVVGKAAQHRIPLCCVWDDGVGGYVPCPRGDAGGGAVC
;
A
#
# COMPACT_ATOMS: atom_id res chain seq x y z
N MET A 1 27.37 -4.28 -7.29
CA MET A 1 26.38 -3.23 -7.66
C MET A 1 25.96 -2.53 -6.38
N LYS A 2 25.87 -1.19 -6.39
CA LYS A 2 25.40 -0.44 -5.22
C LYS A 2 23.94 -0.06 -5.42
N GLY A 3 23.09 -0.41 -4.45
CA GLY A 3 21.66 -0.11 -4.44
C GLY A 3 21.29 0.90 -3.36
N HIS A 4 20.05 1.36 -3.42
CA HIS A 4 19.41 2.04 -2.31
C HIS A 4 18.78 0.98 -1.39
N CYS A 5 19.34 0.84 -0.18
CA CYS A 5 18.85 -0.10 0.82
C CYS A 5 17.59 0.44 1.50
N LEU A 6 16.47 -0.27 1.36
CA LEU A 6 15.21 0.06 2.05
C LEU A 6 15.11 -0.67 3.39
N ILE A 7 15.47 -1.95 3.40
CA ILE A 7 15.56 -2.79 4.61
C ILE A 7 16.94 -3.44 4.62
N ASN A 8 17.71 -3.20 5.68
CA ASN A 8 19.05 -3.73 5.82
C ASN A 8 19.05 -5.22 6.17
N GLY A 9 20.02 -5.96 5.62
CA GLY A 9 20.19 -7.38 5.92
C GLY A 9 21.21 -8.03 4.99
N THR A 10 21.30 -9.36 5.08
CA THR A 10 22.11 -10.17 4.17
C THR A 10 21.32 -11.37 3.67
N ALA A 11 21.62 -11.77 2.45
CA ALA A 11 21.05 -12.96 1.82
C ALA A 11 22.02 -13.48 0.76
N SER A 12 22.09 -14.79 0.56
CA SER A 12 22.65 -15.37 -0.65
C SER A 12 21.82 -16.57 -1.07
N ALA A 13 21.31 -16.55 -2.30
CA ALA A 13 20.46 -17.60 -2.84
C ALA A 13 20.39 -17.54 -4.37
N ASP A 14 19.67 -18.50 -4.95
CA ASP A 14 19.23 -18.48 -6.34
C ASP A 14 18.49 -17.18 -6.64
N LEU A 15 18.76 -16.61 -7.81
CA LEU A 15 18.13 -15.39 -8.29
C LEU A 15 16.94 -15.71 -9.18
N LEU A 16 15.77 -15.25 -8.77
CA LEU A 16 14.53 -15.32 -9.53
C LEU A 16 14.22 -13.94 -10.12
N TYR A 17 14.50 -13.77 -11.42
CA TYR A 17 14.38 -12.48 -12.11
C TYR A 17 13.17 -12.42 -13.04
N SER A 18 12.47 -11.29 -13.07
CA SER A 18 11.49 -10.94 -14.10
C SER A 18 11.59 -9.46 -14.45
N SER A 19 11.35 -9.11 -15.73
CA SER A 19 11.16 -7.72 -16.16
C SER A 19 9.70 -7.26 -16.10
N LEU A 20 8.81 -8.09 -15.54
CA LEU A 20 7.39 -7.78 -15.35
C LEU A 20 7.09 -7.59 -13.86
N PRO A 21 6.30 -6.56 -13.48
CA PRO A 21 5.82 -6.41 -12.12
C PRO A 21 4.92 -7.57 -11.68
N LEU A 22 5.02 -7.96 -10.42
CA LEU A 22 4.28 -9.08 -9.83
C LEU A 22 3.22 -8.59 -8.85
N SER A 23 2.00 -9.13 -8.94
CA SER A 23 0.98 -8.93 -7.92
C SER A 23 1.15 -9.96 -6.82
N PHE A 24 1.33 -9.52 -5.59
CA PHE A 24 1.33 -10.42 -4.43
C PHE A 24 -0.11 -10.76 -4.04
N TRP A 25 -1.02 -9.79 -4.11
CA TRP A 25 -2.45 -10.05 -3.94
C TRP A 25 -2.99 -10.86 -5.13
N GLY A 26 -3.41 -12.10 -4.87
CA GLY A 26 -3.96 -13.03 -5.87
C GLY A 26 -2.97 -13.61 -6.88
N GLY A 27 -1.73 -13.11 -6.95
CA GLY A 27 -0.69 -13.62 -7.87
C GLY A 27 0.37 -14.49 -7.20
N VAL A 28 0.32 -14.61 -5.88
CA VAL A 28 1.24 -15.42 -5.06
C VAL A 28 0.42 -16.21 -4.05
N ASP A 29 0.74 -17.50 -3.91
CA ASP A 29 0.24 -18.34 -2.82
C ASP A 29 1.14 -18.14 -1.58
N PRO A 30 0.63 -17.51 -0.50
CA PRO A 30 1.43 -17.20 0.67
C PRO A 30 1.75 -18.42 1.55
N THR A 31 1.12 -19.57 1.29
CA THR A 31 1.36 -20.81 2.04
C THR A 31 2.49 -21.65 1.43
N THR A 32 2.82 -21.41 0.16
CA THR A 32 3.86 -22.17 -0.57
C THR A 32 4.95 -21.31 -1.19
N GLY A 33 4.75 -20.00 -1.25
CA GLY A 33 5.61 -19.06 -1.96
C GLY A 33 5.57 -19.22 -3.48
N ARG A 34 4.62 -20.00 -4.02
CA ARG A 34 4.46 -20.19 -5.47
C ARG A 34 3.80 -18.99 -6.12
N ILE A 35 4.31 -18.62 -7.29
CA ILE A 35 3.71 -17.61 -8.15
C ILE A 35 2.58 -18.29 -8.93
N VAL A 36 1.35 -17.84 -8.71
CA VAL A 36 0.12 -18.41 -9.29
C VAL A 36 -0.54 -17.49 -10.31
N ASP A 37 0.02 -16.29 -10.52
CA ASP A 37 -0.39 -15.39 -11.60
C ASP A 37 -0.17 -16.06 -12.96
N HIS A 38 -1.26 -16.51 -13.59
CA HIS A 38 -1.23 -17.25 -14.84
C HIS A 38 -0.59 -16.50 -16.00
N HIS A 39 -0.57 -15.16 -15.94
CA HIS A 39 -0.05 -14.31 -17.00
C HIS A 39 1.40 -13.86 -16.73
N HIS A 40 1.97 -14.21 -15.57
CA HIS A 40 3.33 -13.83 -15.22
C HIS A 40 4.34 -14.89 -15.74
N PRO A 41 5.50 -14.49 -16.28
CA PRO A 41 6.51 -15.42 -16.81
C PRO A 41 7.13 -16.34 -15.75
N LEU A 42 6.98 -15.97 -14.47
CA LEU A 42 7.42 -16.79 -13.34
C LEU A 42 6.34 -17.74 -12.80
N ASN A 43 5.18 -17.84 -13.45
CA ASN A 43 4.11 -18.76 -13.07
C ASN A 43 4.64 -20.18 -12.81
N GLY A 44 4.23 -20.75 -11.69
CA GLY A 44 4.57 -22.11 -11.27
C GLY A 44 5.90 -22.21 -10.54
N GLN A 45 6.74 -21.17 -10.55
CA GLN A 45 7.97 -21.13 -9.78
C GLN A 45 7.68 -20.71 -8.32
N SER A 46 8.49 -21.19 -7.38
CA SER A 46 8.47 -20.70 -6.00
C SER A 46 9.55 -19.65 -5.80
N MET A 47 9.21 -18.57 -5.09
CA MET A 47 10.16 -17.56 -4.64
C MET A 47 10.76 -17.89 -3.26
N ALA A 48 10.21 -18.88 -2.54
CA ALA A 48 10.61 -19.20 -1.18
C ALA A 48 12.12 -19.47 -1.11
N ASN A 49 12.81 -18.81 -0.18
CA ASN A 49 14.27 -18.90 0.01
C ASN A 49 15.13 -18.51 -1.20
N ARG A 50 14.56 -17.83 -2.20
CA ARG A 50 15.27 -17.26 -3.36
C ARG A 50 15.33 -15.74 -3.25
N ILE A 51 16.26 -15.12 -3.97
CA ILE A 51 16.25 -13.67 -4.15
C ILE A 51 15.30 -13.35 -5.29
N LEU A 52 14.23 -12.59 -5.03
CA LEU A 52 13.27 -12.18 -6.06
C LEU A 52 13.62 -10.78 -6.58
N ALA A 53 13.90 -10.67 -7.88
CA ALA A 53 14.13 -9.40 -8.58
C ALA A 53 13.00 -9.11 -9.58
N ILE A 54 12.22 -8.07 -9.31
CA ILE A 54 11.10 -7.60 -10.16
C ILE A 54 11.11 -6.06 -10.24
N PRO A 55 10.54 -5.41 -11.27
CA PRO A 55 10.62 -3.96 -11.38
C PRO A 55 9.96 -3.24 -10.19
N CYS A 56 8.78 -3.71 -9.80
CA CYS A 56 8.02 -3.29 -8.63
C CYS A 56 6.90 -4.30 -8.33
N GLY A 57 6.24 -4.16 -7.18
CA GLY A 57 4.94 -4.78 -6.95
C GLY A 57 3.84 -4.10 -7.78
N ARG A 58 2.76 -4.81 -8.10
CA ARG A 58 1.54 -4.23 -8.68
C ARG A 58 0.30 -4.70 -7.93
N GLY A 59 -0.80 -3.93 -7.98
CA GLY A 59 -2.10 -4.35 -7.45
C GLY A 59 -2.51 -3.64 -6.15
N SER A 60 -3.11 -4.41 -5.24
CA SER A 60 -3.81 -3.91 -4.04
C SER A 60 -2.86 -3.42 -2.93
N CYS A 61 -3.37 -2.54 -2.06
CA CYS A 61 -2.75 -2.15 -0.79
C CYS A 61 -2.42 -3.36 0.08
N SER A 62 -3.23 -4.42 -0.02
CA SER A 62 -3.07 -5.69 0.70
C SER A 62 -1.84 -6.52 0.33
N GLY A 63 -1.03 -6.09 -0.66
CA GLY A 63 0.26 -6.72 -0.92
C GLY A 63 1.19 -6.76 0.32
N SER A 64 1.08 -5.77 1.23
CA SER A 64 1.82 -5.76 2.50
C SER A 64 1.42 -6.91 3.42
N THR A 65 0.12 -7.22 3.49
CA THR A 65 -0.42 -8.34 4.29
C THR A 65 0.06 -9.69 3.76
N VAL A 66 0.08 -9.86 2.43
CA VAL A 66 0.58 -11.09 1.79
C VAL A 66 2.09 -11.27 2.03
N MET A 67 2.86 -10.17 1.98
CA MET A 67 4.28 -10.22 2.32
C MET A 67 4.49 -10.61 3.78
N LEU A 68 3.71 -10.08 4.72
CA LEU A 68 3.78 -10.49 6.12
C LEU A 68 3.42 -11.98 6.28
N GLU A 69 2.37 -12.45 5.62
CA GLU A 69 1.95 -13.85 5.61
C GLU A 69 3.06 -14.78 5.10
N LEU A 70 3.72 -14.43 4.00
CA LEU A 70 4.87 -15.18 3.47
C LEU A 70 6.01 -15.27 4.49
N LEU A 71 6.30 -14.19 5.22
CA LEU A 71 7.33 -14.18 6.27
C LEU A 71 6.96 -15.09 7.43
N LEU A 72 5.72 -14.99 7.93
CA LEU A 72 5.24 -15.80 9.05
C LEU A 72 5.15 -17.30 8.71
N ASN A 73 4.87 -17.63 7.43
CA ASN A 73 4.83 -19.00 6.95
C ASN A 73 6.21 -19.57 6.55
N GLY A 74 7.29 -18.79 6.66
CA GLY A 74 8.62 -19.20 6.20
C GLY A 74 8.70 -19.44 4.68
N CYS A 75 7.80 -18.84 3.91
CA CYS A 75 7.67 -18.98 2.46
C CYS A 75 8.12 -17.73 1.69
N ALA A 76 8.59 -16.70 2.40
CA ALA A 76 9.13 -15.48 1.82
C ALA A 76 10.38 -15.74 0.96
N PRO A 77 10.66 -14.85 -0.02
CA PRO A 77 11.96 -14.83 -0.65
C PRO A 77 13.04 -14.48 0.38
N ALA A 78 14.26 -14.96 0.16
CA ALA A 78 15.41 -14.61 0.97
C ALA A 78 15.76 -13.11 0.89
N ALA A 79 15.38 -12.45 -0.20
CA ALA A 79 15.48 -10.99 -0.37
C ALA A 79 14.57 -10.48 -1.49
N LEU A 80 14.28 -9.18 -1.46
CA LEU A 80 13.60 -8.46 -2.54
C LEU A 80 14.53 -7.45 -3.20
N ILE A 81 14.52 -7.43 -4.54
CA ILE A 81 15.20 -6.43 -5.34
C ILE A 81 14.19 -5.78 -6.28
N PHE A 82 14.17 -4.46 -6.26
CA PHE A 82 13.32 -3.64 -7.12
C PHE A 82 14.14 -2.77 -8.08
N GLU A 83 13.54 -2.45 -9.22
CA GLU A 83 14.05 -1.42 -10.14
C GLU A 83 13.52 -0.03 -9.74
N GLN A 84 12.28 0.01 -9.26
CA GLN A 84 11.56 1.23 -8.89
C GLN A 84 11.37 1.29 -7.38
N ARG A 85 10.98 2.48 -6.88
CA ARG A 85 10.59 2.62 -5.47
C ARG A 85 9.38 1.73 -5.19
N GLU A 86 9.46 0.97 -4.11
CA GLU A 86 8.42 0.05 -3.68
C GLU A 86 8.07 0.34 -2.23
N GLN A 87 6.79 0.46 -1.92
CA GLN A 87 6.29 0.86 -0.60
C GLN A 87 5.40 -0.19 0.06
N ILE A 88 4.73 -1.03 -0.74
CA ILE A 88 3.69 -1.94 -0.25
C ILE A 88 4.33 -3.21 0.30
N LEU A 89 5.15 -3.90 -0.50
CA LEU A 89 5.84 -5.11 -0.08
C LEU A 89 6.88 -4.80 0.99
N THR A 90 7.58 -3.67 0.84
CA THR A 90 8.56 -3.16 1.79
C THR A 90 7.92 -2.91 3.16
N LEU A 91 6.69 -2.38 3.21
CA LEU A 91 5.96 -2.23 4.46
C LEU A 91 5.66 -3.58 5.13
N GLY A 92 5.29 -4.61 4.36
CA GLY A 92 5.06 -5.95 4.93
C GLY A 92 6.29 -6.50 5.63
N VAL A 93 7.48 -6.29 5.05
CA VAL A 93 8.77 -6.64 5.68
C VAL A 93 9.02 -5.80 6.94
N LEU A 94 8.77 -4.49 6.87
CA LEU A 94 8.93 -3.57 8.00
C LEU A 94 8.07 -3.98 9.21
N VAL A 95 6.81 -4.35 8.96
CA VAL A 95 5.88 -4.82 9.98
C VAL A 95 6.35 -6.15 10.57
N GLY A 96 6.83 -7.08 9.74
CA GLY A 96 7.46 -8.32 10.19
C GLY A 96 8.60 -8.04 11.16
N GLN A 97 9.49 -7.10 10.82
CA GLN A 97 10.63 -6.72 11.64
C GLN A 97 10.18 -6.10 12.97
N ALA A 98 9.17 -5.23 12.95
CA ALA A 98 8.76 -4.45 14.11
C ALA A 98 7.93 -5.24 15.14
N LEU A 99 7.18 -6.26 14.70
CA LEU A 99 6.20 -6.95 15.55
C LEU A 99 6.40 -8.47 15.69
N PHE A 100 7.12 -9.08 14.77
CA PHE A 100 7.20 -10.54 14.62
C PHE A 100 8.61 -11.10 14.50
N ASP A 101 9.63 -10.26 14.69
CA ASP A 101 11.05 -10.65 14.66
C ASP A 101 11.46 -11.38 13.35
N CYS A 102 10.78 -11.07 12.23
CA CYS A 102 11.06 -11.65 10.92
C CYS A 102 11.29 -10.56 9.87
N SER A 103 12.39 -10.64 9.11
CA SER A 103 12.75 -9.61 8.14
C SER A 103 13.64 -10.17 7.05
N ILE A 104 13.59 -9.56 5.87
CA ILE A 104 14.44 -9.86 4.72
C ILE A 104 15.04 -8.56 4.16
N PRO A 105 16.24 -8.58 3.55
CA PRO A 105 16.77 -7.39 2.91
C PRO A 105 15.95 -6.97 1.70
N VAL A 106 15.80 -5.65 1.54
CA VAL A 106 15.08 -5.02 0.41
C VAL A 106 15.95 -3.94 -0.20
N LEU A 107 16.30 -4.09 -1.48
CA LEU A 107 17.14 -3.15 -2.23
C LEU A 107 16.44 -2.63 -3.48
N VAL A 108 16.70 -1.36 -3.82
CA VAL A 108 16.36 -0.77 -5.12
C VAL A 108 17.64 -0.55 -5.92
N LEU A 109 17.68 -1.05 -7.15
CA LEU A 109 18.82 -0.88 -8.06
C LEU A 109 18.51 0.16 -9.14
N SER A 110 19.58 0.69 -9.77
CA SER A 110 19.43 1.47 -11.00
C SER A 110 18.86 0.59 -12.12
N PRO A 111 18.13 1.16 -13.11
CA PRO A 111 17.62 0.37 -14.24
C PRO A 111 18.68 -0.45 -14.97
N SER A 112 19.89 0.09 -15.12
CA SER A 112 21.02 -0.62 -15.73
C SER A 112 21.51 -1.79 -14.88
N ASP A 113 21.66 -1.60 -13.57
CA ASP A 113 22.11 -2.68 -12.67
C ASP A 113 21.03 -3.76 -12.51
N PHE A 114 19.77 -3.37 -12.46
CA PHE A 114 18.64 -4.29 -12.42
C PHE A 114 18.61 -5.16 -13.68
N LEU A 115 18.80 -4.58 -14.87
CA LEU A 115 18.84 -5.34 -16.12
C LEU A 115 19.99 -6.35 -16.17
N HIS A 116 21.16 -6.03 -15.58
CA HIS A 116 22.29 -6.95 -15.49
C HIS A 116 21.98 -8.22 -14.69
N LEU A 117 20.96 -8.22 -13.82
CA LEU A 117 20.54 -9.40 -13.07
C LEU A 117 19.97 -10.51 -13.96
N ARG A 118 19.48 -10.17 -15.16
CA ARG A 118 18.85 -11.12 -16.07
C ARG A 118 19.72 -12.32 -16.44
N SER A 119 21.05 -12.17 -16.44
CA SER A 119 22.00 -13.21 -16.81
C SER A 119 22.60 -13.95 -15.61
N ALA A 120 22.26 -13.57 -14.38
CA ALA A 120 22.84 -14.14 -13.18
C ALA A 120 21.92 -15.20 -12.55
N PRO A 121 22.38 -16.44 -12.35
CA PRO A 121 21.60 -17.47 -11.64
C PRO A 121 21.61 -17.32 -10.12
N TYR A 122 22.59 -16.61 -9.54
CA TYR A 122 22.71 -16.40 -8.09
C TYR A 122 23.01 -14.94 -7.77
N ALA A 123 22.68 -14.53 -6.54
CA ALA A 123 23.12 -13.25 -6.00
C ALA A 123 23.43 -13.35 -4.50
N ALA A 124 24.22 -12.40 -4.01
CA ALA A 124 24.37 -12.14 -2.59
C ALA A 124 24.16 -10.66 -2.29
N ILE A 125 23.49 -10.38 -1.18
CA ILE A 125 23.23 -9.04 -0.65
C ILE A 125 23.98 -8.87 0.66
N HIS A 126 24.65 -7.74 0.80
CA HIS A 126 25.25 -7.29 2.05
C HIS A 126 25.00 -5.80 2.22
N GLY A 127 24.01 -5.45 3.04
CA GLY A 127 23.59 -4.07 3.27
C GLY A 127 23.08 -3.41 1.99
N ASP A 128 23.78 -2.39 1.51
CA ASP A 128 23.44 -1.64 0.29
C ASP A 128 24.07 -2.21 -0.99
N THR A 129 24.81 -3.31 -0.88
CA THR A 129 25.58 -3.87 -1.99
C THR A 129 25.03 -5.23 -2.41
N LEU A 130 24.90 -5.41 -3.72
CA LEU A 130 24.52 -6.66 -4.35
C LEU A 130 25.61 -7.18 -5.29
N SER A 131 25.90 -8.47 -5.20
CA SER A 131 26.89 -9.20 -5.99
C SER A 131 26.20 -10.34 -6.77
N PRO A 132 25.93 -10.18 -8.07
CA PRO A 132 25.45 -11.28 -8.90
C PRO A 132 26.58 -12.28 -9.17
N SER A 133 26.24 -13.54 -9.41
CA SER A 133 27.22 -14.61 -9.65
C SER A 133 26.69 -15.70 -10.57
N SER A 134 27.59 -16.37 -11.29
CA SER A 134 27.33 -17.58 -12.06
C SER A 134 27.38 -18.86 -11.21
N THR A 135 27.96 -18.79 -10.01
CA THR A 135 28.04 -19.88 -9.04
C THR A 135 27.44 -19.47 -7.69
N PRO A 136 26.98 -20.41 -6.86
CA PRO A 136 26.49 -20.10 -5.52
C PRO A 136 27.53 -19.31 -4.71
N LEU A 137 27.07 -18.28 -4.00
CA LEU A 137 27.89 -17.47 -3.11
C LEU A 137 27.63 -17.90 -1.65
N PRO A 138 28.62 -17.76 -0.75
CA PRO A 138 28.41 -17.98 0.68
C PRO A 138 27.50 -16.88 1.27
N GLN A 139 26.74 -17.23 2.30
CA GLN A 139 25.94 -16.26 3.07
C GLN A 139 26.87 -15.18 3.69
N PRO A 140 26.68 -13.89 3.35
CA PRO A 140 27.49 -12.84 3.94
C PRO A 140 27.19 -12.66 5.44
N PRO A 141 28.19 -12.30 6.27
CA PRO A 141 27.96 -12.03 7.68
C PRO A 141 26.99 -10.86 7.85
N LEU A 142 26.11 -10.93 8.85
CA LEU A 142 25.15 -9.87 9.12
C LEU A 142 25.90 -8.55 9.34
N PRO A 143 25.55 -7.45 8.65
CA PRO A 143 26.20 -6.17 8.87
C PRO A 143 25.82 -5.67 10.27
N PRO A 144 26.67 -4.87 10.94
CA PRO A 144 26.22 -4.11 12.09
C PRO A 144 24.99 -3.27 11.70
N ALA A 145 24.01 -3.15 12.59
CA ALA A 145 22.79 -2.40 12.32
C ALA A 145 23.16 -0.97 11.89
N PRO A 146 22.84 -0.56 10.64
CA PRO A 146 23.14 0.79 10.22
C PRO A 146 22.30 1.77 11.04
N PRO A 147 22.74 3.03 11.19
CA PRO A 147 21.84 4.10 11.61
C PRO A 147 20.64 4.11 10.65
N ILE A 148 19.45 4.42 11.18
CA ILE A 148 18.20 4.49 10.41
C ILE A 148 18.50 5.23 9.10
N PRO A 149 18.35 4.60 7.92
CA PRO A 149 19.01 5.02 6.68
C PRO A 149 18.43 6.32 6.09
N PHE A 150 17.60 7.03 6.85
CA PHE A 150 16.83 8.16 6.40
C PHE A 150 17.19 9.42 7.16
N PRO A 151 17.14 10.59 6.51
CA PRO A 151 17.33 11.86 7.19
C PRO A 151 16.35 11.96 8.36
N PRO A 152 16.78 12.51 9.51
CA PRO A 152 15.93 12.59 10.69
C PRO A 152 14.68 13.40 10.37
N ILE A 153 13.53 12.73 10.44
CA ILE A 153 12.23 13.38 10.32
C ILE A 153 12.02 14.23 11.58
N PRO A 154 11.72 15.54 11.45
CA PRO A 154 11.44 16.39 12.61
C PRO A 154 10.27 15.85 13.43
N LEU A 155 10.49 15.70 14.73
CA LEU A 155 9.49 15.18 15.67
C LEU A 155 8.86 16.31 16.49
N SER A 156 7.53 16.34 16.54
CA SER A 156 6.79 17.19 17.47
C SER A 156 6.97 16.71 18.92
N PRO A 157 6.60 17.52 19.93
CA PRO A 157 6.58 17.07 21.33
C PRO A 157 5.72 15.80 21.52
N SER A 158 4.57 15.73 20.85
CA SER A 158 3.69 14.54 20.90
C SER A 158 4.35 13.32 20.28
N ASP A 159 5.06 13.47 19.15
CA ASP A 159 5.77 12.37 18.51
C ASP A 159 6.87 11.82 19.45
N LYS A 160 7.60 12.70 20.13
CA LYS A 160 8.63 12.31 21.10
C LYS A 160 8.05 11.56 22.31
N ALA A 161 6.92 12.05 22.85
CA ALA A 161 6.21 11.40 23.96
C ALA A 161 5.73 9.99 23.57
N THR A 162 5.16 9.83 22.37
CA THR A 162 4.78 8.51 21.84
C THR A 162 6.00 7.60 21.69
N LEU A 163 7.11 8.08 21.13
CA LEU A 163 8.34 7.30 20.98
C LEU A 163 9.02 6.93 22.31
N SER A 164 8.84 7.72 23.37
CA SER A 164 9.30 7.36 24.72
C SER A 164 8.39 6.37 25.43
N GLY A 165 7.27 5.97 24.82
CA GLY A 165 6.33 5.00 25.36
C GLY A 165 5.23 5.60 26.25
N GLU A 166 5.10 6.93 26.32
CA GLU A 166 4.10 7.60 27.17
C GLU A 166 2.66 7.24 26.76
N HIS A 167 2.45 6.97 25.47
CA HIS A 167 1.15 6.55 24.91
C HIS A 167 1.04 5.03 24.70
N GLY A 168 1.88 4.24 25.37
CA GLY A 168 1.87 2.78 25.31
C GLY A 168 2.65 2.17 24.16
N ALA A 169 2.97 0.88 24.29
CA ALA A 169 3.84 0.15 23.37
C ALA A 169 3.27 0.06 21.95
N ALA A 170 1.95 -0.12 21.81
CA ALA A 170 1.32 -0.17 20.49
C ALA A 170 1.50 1.14 19.70
N ALA A 171 1.25 2.29 20.35
CA ALA A 171 1.41 3.60 19.72
C ALA A 171 2.88 3.90 19.40
N GLN A 172 3.80 3.49 20.28
CA GLN A 172 5.24 3.61 20.04
C GLN A 172 5.67 2.85 18.77
N ILE A 173 5.26 1.57 18.65
CA ILE A 173 5.58 0.74 17.48
C ILE A 173 4.92 1.29 16.22
N ALA A 174 3.64 1.71 16.30
CA ALA A 174 2.93 2.32 15.18
C ALA A 174 3.63 3.59 14.67
N LEU A 175 4.13 4.43 15.57
CA LEU A 175 4.87 5.63 15.19
C LEU A 175 6.25 5.32 14.60
N ASP A 176 6.98 4.32 15.11
CA ASP A 176 8.25 3.86 14.50
C ASP A 176 8.01 3.36 13.07
N ILE A 177 6.97 2.54 12.86
CA ILE A 177 6.56 2.07 11.53
C ILE A 177 6.26 3.25 10.61
N LEU A 178 5.46 4.23 11.07
CA LEU A 178 5.12 5.41 10.29
C LEU A 178 6.33 6.27 9.95
N LEU A 179 7.26 6.45 10.88
CA LEU A 179 8.47 7.23 10.64
C LEU A 179 9.33 6.58 9.56
N ARG A 180 9.55 5.26 9.64
CA ARG A 180 10.29 4.53 8.61
C ARG A 180 9.57 4.54 7.27
N PHE A 181 8.25 4.42 7.27
CA PHE A 181 7.44 4.50 6.06
C PHE A 181 7.46 5.90 5.43
N ALA A 182 7.35 6.96 6.23
CA ALA A 182 7.51 8.35 5.80
C ALA A 182 8.89 8.57 5.17
N ALA A 183 9.92 7.96 5.76
CA ALA A 183 11.27 7.94 5.27
C ALA A 183 11.41 7.24 3.89
N LEU A 184 10.76 6.08 3.71
CA LEU A 184 10.67 5.37 2.41
C LEU A 184 10.04 6.26 1.33
N GLN A 185 9.10 7.12 1.70
CA GLN A 185 8.49 8.09 0.79
C GLN A 185 9.38 9.33 0.52
N GLY A 186 10.43 9.53 1.31
CA GLY A 186 11.20 10.77 1.32
C GLY A 186 10.40 11.95 1.89
N ALA A 187 9.45 11.69 2.78
CA ALA A 187 8.64 12.73 3.40
C ALA A 187 9.50 13.60 4.32
N PRO A 188 9.36 14.94 4.26
CA PRO A 188 10.13 15.87 5.10
C PRO A 188 9.65 15.93 6.56
N GLY A 189 8.56 15.24 6.90
CA GLY A 189 7.84 15.42 8.15
C GLY A 189 6.63 14.49 8.26
N LEU A 190 6.03 14.47 9.45
CA LEU A 190 4.66 13.98 9.65
C LEU A 190 3.71 15.17 9.80
N LEU A 191 2.44 14.96 9.47
CA LEU A 191 1.34 15.91 9.69
C LEU A 191 0.27 15.28 10.57
N PRO A 192 -0.54 16.08 11.28
CA PRO A 192 -1.70 15.57 12.01
C PRO A 192 -2.81 15.22 11.01
N VAL A 193 -3.53 14.13 11.26
CA VAL A 193 -4.79 13.84 10.58
C VAL A 193 -5.95 13.99 11.54
N SER A 194 -7.12 14.34 11.03
CA SER A 194 -8.33 14.52 11.84
C SER A 194 -9.09 13.23 12.11
N ARG A 195 -8.97 12.23 11.22
CA ARG A 195 -9.72 10.96 11.25
C ARG A 195 -9.04 9.88 10.42
N ALA A 196 -9.47 8.63 10.63
CA ALA A 196 -8.99 7.47 9.87
C ALA A 196 -10.13 6.56 9.41
N HIS A 197 -9.88 5.79 8.36
CA HIS A 197 -10.73 4.69 7.90
C HIS A 197 -9.83 3.50 7.61
N ILE A 198 -9.93 2.46 8.44
CA ILE A 198 -9.07 1.28 8.38
C ILE A 198 -9.58 0.36 7.27
N ASP A 199 -8.72 0.11 6.28
CA ASP A 199 -8.88 -0.85 5.19
C ASP A 199 -8.38 -2.24 5.60
N ALA A 200 -7.37 -2.30 6.47
CA ALA A 200 -6.76 -3.53 6.99
C ALA A 200 -7.69 -4.44 7.83
N CYS A 201 -8.99 -4.14 7.89
CA CYS A 201 -10.03 -5.00 8.46
C CYS A 201 -10.60 -6.03 7.47
N ILE A 202 -10.21 -5.99 6.20
CA ILE A 202 -10.44 -7.08 5.25
C ILE A 202 -9.55 -8.26 5.64
N TYR A 203 -10.15 -9.43 5.85
CA TYR A 203 -9.40 -10.64 6.16
C TYR A 203 -8.75 -11.21 4.89
N THR A 204 -7.42 -11.12 4.84
CA THR A 204 -6.58 -11.56 3.71
C THR A 204 -5.72 -12.77 4.02
N GLY A 205 -5.78 -13.27 5.26
CA GLY A 205 -4.98 -14.40 5.75
C GLY A 205 -4.66 -14.28 7.25
N PRO A 206 -4.17 -15.34 7.90
CA PRO A 206 -3.77 -15.36 9.31
C PRO A 206 -2.91 -14.17 9.78
N ALA A 207 -2.01 -13.65 8.94
CA ALA A 207 -1.12 -12.54 9.24
C ALA A 207 -1.87 -11.21 9.48
N SER A 208 -2.92 -10.95 8.71
CA SER A 208 -3.78 -9.76 8.91
C SER A 208 -4.40 -9.77 10.31
N LEU A 209 -4.89 -10.94 10.75
CA LEU A 209 -5.41 -11.16 12.09
C LEU A 209 -4.33 -11.09 13.17
N ALA A 210 -3.17 -11.72 12.93
CA ALA A 210 -2.05 -11.72 13.86
C ALA A 210 -1.56 -10.30 14.17
N PHE A 211 -1.49 -9.43 13.15
CA PHE A 211 -1.15 -8.01 13.30
C PHE A 211 -2.12 -7.30 14.25
N ALA A 212 -3.43 -7.39 13.98
CA ALA A 212 -4.44 -6.76 14.82
C ALA A 212 -4.45 -7.33 16.25
N GLN A 213 -4.30 -8.65 16.42
CA GLN A 213 -4.22 -9.29 17.73
C GLN A 213 -2.98 -8.89 18.52
N LYS A 214 -1.82 -8.77 17.87
CA LYS A 214 -0.57 -8.32 18.49
C LYS A 214 -0.73 -6.89 19.03
N LEU A 215 -1.27 -5.97 18.23
CA LEU A 215 -1.57 -4.61 18.68
C LEU A 215 -2.57 -4.59 19.83
N ARG A 216 -3.63 -5.41 19.76
CA ARG A 216 -4.63 -5.51 20.83
C ARG A 216 -4.02 -6.01 22.14
N ALA A 217 -3.11 -7.00 22.06
CA ALA A 217 -2.39 -7.52 23.22
C ALA A 217 -1.46 -6.47 23.87
N LEU A 218 -1.06 -5.45 23.11
CA LEU A 218 -0.32 -4.28 23.58
C LEU A 218 -1.24 -3.12 24.00
N ASP A 219 -2.52 -3.41 24.24
CA ASP A 219 -3.56 -2.47 24.67
C ASP A 219 -3.74 -1.25 23.73
N ALA A 220 -3.55 -1.47 22.42
CA ALA A 220 -3.70 -0.43 21.41
C ALA A 220 -5.06 0.31 21.51
N ARG A 221 -5.04 1.63 21.32
CA ARG A 221 -6.22 2.49 21.21
C ARG A 221 -6.06 3.48 20.07
N VAL A 222 -7.10 3.64 19.27
CA VAL A 222 -7.15 4.71 18.26
C VAL A 222 -7.26 6.06 18.95
N VAL A 223 -6.61 7.08 18.39
CA VAL A 223 -6.54 8.44 18.99
C VAL A 223 -7.28 9.49 18.16
N VAL A 224 -7.80 9.10 17.00
CA VAL A 224 -8.68 9.91 16.14
C VAL A 224 -9.96 9.13 15.84
N PRO A 225 -11.09 9.80 15.53
CA PRO A 225 -12.28 9.14 15.01
C PRO A 225 -11.91 8.17 13.88
N THR A 226 -12.24 6.90 14.07
CA THR A 226 -11.79 5.83 13.19
C THR A 226 -12.96 4.93 12.85
N THR A 227 -13.19 4.73 11.56
CA THR A 227 -14.22 3.83 11.02
C THR A 227 -13.58 2.62 10.33
N LEU A 228 -14.36 1.57 10.09
CA LEU A 228 -13.90 0.32 9.48
C LEU A 228 -14.48 0.16 8.06
N ASN A 229 -13.62 -0.25 7.13
CA ASN A 229 -14.03 -0.68 5.80
C ASN A 229 -14.96 -1.91 5.89
N ALA A 230 -15.64 -2.24 4.79
CA ALA A 230 -16.26 -3.53 4.58
C ALA A 230 -15.29 -4.67 4.95
N ILE A 231 -15.84 -5.73 5.51
CA ILE A 231 -15.08 -6.91 5.95
C ILE A 231 -15.42 -8.10 5.03
N SER A 232 -14.64 -9.18 5.14
CA SER A 232 -14.75 -10.33 4.23
C SER A 232 -16.03 -11.18 4.38
N ILE A 233 -16.97 -10.78 5.24
CA ILE A 233 -18.21 -11.51 5.53
C ILE A 233 -19.39 -10.59 5.80
N ASP A 234 -20.60 -11.06 5.50
CA ASP A 234 -21.82 -10.56 6.15
C ASP A 234 -21.96 -11.26 7.51
N GLN A 235 -21.69 -10.54 8.61
CA GLN A 235 -21.71 -11.11 9.97
C GLN A 235 -23.07 -11.75 10.34
N ARG A 236 -24.16 -11.32 9.69
CA ARG A 236 -25.51 -11.83 9.95
C ARG A 236 -25.83 -13.05 9.10
N ARG A 237 -25.34 -13.08 7.86
CA ARG A 237 -25.77 -14.04 6.83
C ARG A 237 -24.67 -14.96 6.30
N TRP A 238 -23.45 -14.90 6.81
CA TRP A 238 -22.33 -15.70 6.26
C TRP A 238 -22.64 -17.20 6.15
N ARG A 239 -23.45 -17.76 7.07
CA ARG A 239 -23.89 -19.17 7.01
C ARG A 239 -24.79 -19.43 5.80
N ASP A 240 -25.79 -18.57 5.58
CA ASP A 240 -26.71 -18.68 4.45
C ASP A 240 -26.01 -18.45 3.11
N LEU A 241 -24.95 -17.64 3.12
CA LEU A 241 -24.10 -17.38 1.95
C LEU A 241 -23.08 -18.50 1.70
N GLY A 242 -23.04 -19.55 2.54
CA GLY A 242 -22.13 -20.68 2.38
C GLY A 242 -20.67 -20.34 2.60
N VAL A 243 -20.37 -19.28 3.37
CA VAL A 243 -19.00 -18.90 3.72
C VAL A 243 -18.37 -19.96 4.60
N ASP A 244 -17.12 -20.32 4.33
CA ASP A 244 -16.34 -21.24 5.15
C ASP A 244 -16.31 -20.79 6.63
N PRO A 245 -16.66 -21.66 7.60
CA PRO A 245 -16.72 -21.29 9.01
C PRO A 245 -15.40 -20.78 9.59
N ALA A 246 -14.24 -21.26 9.13
CA ALA A 246 -12.96 -20.80 9.62
C ALA A 246 -12.63 -19.39 9.08
N LEU A 247 -12.92 -19.14 7.80
CA LEU A 247 -12.83 -17.80 7.22
C LEU A 247 -13.74 -16.82 7.98
N ALA A 248 -15.00 -17.19 8.22
CA ALA A 248 -15.94 -16.34 8.93
C ALA A 248 -15.48 -16.02 10.35
N ALA A 249 -15.04 -17.03 11.11
CA ALA A 249 -14.52 -16.83 12.46
C ALA A 249 -13.29 -15.91 12.49
N ASN A 250 -12.37 -16.05 11.54
CA ASN A 250 -11.17 -15.21 11.47
C ASN A 250 -11.47 -13.77 11.04
N ALA A 251 -12.39 -13.58 10.08
CA ALA A 251 -12.84 -12.26 9.66
C ALA A 251 -13.58 -11.51 10.80
N ASP A 252 -14.45 -12.20 11.53
CA ASP A 252 -15.11 -11.66 12.72
C ASP A 252 -14.10 -11.30 13.81
N ALA A 253 -13.11 -12.16 14.06
CA ALA A 253 -12.07 -11.91 15.05
C ALA A 253 -11.20 -10.68 14.68
N LEU A 254 -10.93 -10.46 13.40
CA LEU A 254 -10.20 -9.29 12.91
C LEU A 254 -11.00 -8.01 13.14
N ALA A 255 -12.27 -7.99 12.73
CA ALA A 255 -13.16 -6.86 12.97
C ALA A 255 -13.32 -6.56 14.47
N ALA A 256 -13.46 -7.60 15.30
CA ALA A 256 -13.56 -7.46 16.76
C ALA A 256 -12.27 -6.92 17.38
N ALA A 257 -11.10 -7.26 16.84
CA ALA A 257 -9.82 -6.74 17.33
C ALA A 257 -9.73 -5.22 17.15
N TYR A 258 -10.10 -4.67 15.99
CA TYR A 258 -10.08 -3.22 15.78
C TYR A 258 -11.19 -2.49 16.55
N GLN A 259 -12.38 -3.08 16.68
CA GLN A 259 -13.42 -2.52 17.54
C GLN A 259 -12.97 -2.42 19.00
N ALA A 260 -12.25 -3.44 19.51
CA ALA A 260 -11.68 -3.40 20.86
C ALA A 260 -10.62 -2.30 21.04
N MET A 261 -9.99 -1.84 19.95
CA MET A 261 -9.09 -0.67 19.97
C MET A 261 -9.84 0.67 19.88
N GLY A 262 -11.16 0.66 19.69
CA GLY A 262 -12.01 1.86 19.63
C GLY A 262 -12.47 2.27 18.22
N ALA A 263 -12.21 1.47 17.19
CA ALA A 263 -12.73 1.74 15.84
C ALA A 263 -14.25 1.47 15.76
N GLN A 264 -14.96 2.32 15.02
CA GLN A 264 -16.40 2.22 14.83
C GLN A 264 -16.75 1.26 13.68
N PRO A 265 -17.68 0.31 13.87
CA PRO A 265 -18.04 -0.71 12.89
C PRO A 265 -18.99 -0.18 11.81
N SER A 266 -18.51 0.72 10.95
CA SER A 266 -19.28 1.23 9.79
C SER A 266 -19.42 0.21 8.66
N PHE A 267 -18.42 -0.68 8.52
CA PHE A 267 -18.37 -1.77 7.55
C PHE A 267 -18.78 -1.37 6.12
N THR A 268 -18.22 -0.28 5.61
CA THR A 268 -18.47 0.23 4.27
C THR A 268 -17.18 0.65 3.59
N CYS A 269 -17.02 0.30 2.32
CA CYS A 269 -15.94 0.79 1.48
C CYS A 269 -16.21 2.19 0.90
N ALA A 270 -17.39 2.73 1.15
CA ALA A 270 -17.81 4.06 0.75
C ALA A 270 -18.02 4.97 1.98
N PRO A 271 -16.97 5.23 2.79
CA PRO A 271 -17.11 6.04 4.00
C PRO A 271 -17.57 7.48 3.74
N TYR A 272 -17.39 7.98 2.51
CA TYR A 272 -17.92 9.28 2.06
C TYR A 272 -19.46 9.33 1.95
N THR A 273 -20.16 8.20 2.14
CA THR A 273 -21.63 8.16 2.23
C THR A 273 -22.14 8.24 3.66
N LEU A 274 -21.24 8.21 4.66
CA LEU A 274 -21.59 8.39 6.06
C LEU A 274 -21.90 9.86 6.36
N ASP A 275 -22.64 10.11 7.44
CA ASP A 275 -23.10 11.45 7.83
C ASP A 275 -21.94 12.43 8.11
N ASP A 276 -20.76 11.93 8.43
CA ASP A 276 -19.58 12.71 8.82
C ASP A 276 -18.51 12.80 7.71
N ALA A 277 -18.90 12.85 6.44
CA ALA A 277 -17.93 12.97 5.33
C ALA A 277 -16.90 14.11 5.54
N PRO A 278 -15.61 13.89 5.18
CA PRO A 278 -14.56 14.90 5.30
C PRO A 278 -14.84 16.21 4.56
N LEU A 279 -14.29 17.29 5.08
CA LEU A 279 -14.38 18.62 4.48
C LEU A 279 -13.24 18.89 3.48
N PRO A 280 -13.40 19.88 2.58
CA PRO A 280 -12.31 20.35 1.74
C PRO A 280 -11.08 20.75 2.56
N ASP A 281 -9.90 20.41 2.04
CA ASP A 281 -8.57 20.65 2.65
C ASP A 281 -8.29 19.92 3.98
N GLU A 282 -9.19 19.06 4.45
CA GLU A 282 -8.99 18.23 5.63
C GLU A 282 -7.98 17.11 5.36
N ASP A 283 -6.93 17.00 6.18
CA ASP A 283 -5.98 15.88 6.14
C ASP A 283 -6.54 14.67 6.91
N ILE A 284 -6.75 13.55 6.21
CA ILE A 284 -7.36 12.32 6.74
C ILE A 284 -6.50 11.08 6.43
N GLY A 285 -6.70 10.00 7.19
CA GLY A 285 -6.06 8.70 6.99
C GLY A 285 -7.00 7.65 6.41
N TRP A 286 -7.37 7.76 5.14
CA TRP A 286 -8.19 6.76 4.44
C TRP A 286 -7.32 6.03 3.43
N SER A 287 -7.42 4.71 3.36
CA SER A 287 -6.52 3.90 2.50
C SER A 287 -7.25 3.07 1.45
N GLU A 288 -8.56 2.88 1.64
CA GLU A 288 -9.39 2.16 0.68
C GLU A 288 -9.40 2.88 -0.68
N SER A 289 -9.17 2.13 -1.74
CA SER A 289 -8.80 2.64 -3.06
C SER A 289 -9.85 3.59 -3.64
N ASN A 290 -11.14 3.25 -3.53
CA ASN A 290 -12.21 4.12 -4.02
C ASN A 290 -12.38 5.37 -3.14
N ALA A 291 -12.21 5.21 -1.83
CA ALA A 291 -12.41 6.26 -0.84
C ALA A 291 -11.33 7.33 -0.94
N VAL A 292 -10.07 6.91 -1.18
CA VAL A 292 -8.93 7.80 -1.46
C VAL A 292 -9.21 8.66 -2.68
N VAL A 293 -9.66 8.07 -3.78
CA VAL A 293 -9.98 8.80 -5.02
C VAL A 293 -11.12 9.78 -4.75
N PHE A 294 -12.22 9.32 -4.15
CA PHE A 294 -13.37 10.19 -3.88
C PHE A 294 -13.02 11.35 -2.93
N ALA A 295 -12.26 11.09 -1.86
CA ALA A 295 -11.83 12.11 -0.91
C ALA A 295 -11.00 13.21 -1.58
N ASN A 296 -10.02 12.84 -2.41
CA ASN A 296 -9.14 13.81 -3.08
C ASN A 296 -9.83 14.57 -4.21
N SER A 297 -10.67 13.87 -4.98
CA SER A 297 -11.19 14.35 -6.27
C SER A 297 -12.57 15.00 -6.14
N VAL A 298 -13.42 14.52 -5.23
CA VAL A 298 -14.80 15.01 -5.04
C VAL A 298 -14.93 15.88 -3.80
N LEU A 299 -14.44 15.41 -2.65
CA LEU A 299 -14.56 16.15 -1.38
C LEU A 299 -13.51 17.26 -1.25
N GLY A 300 -12.38 17.14 -1.96
CA GLY A 300 -11.24 18.05 -1.83
C GLY A 300 -10.45 17.86 -0.53
N ALA A 301 -10.75 16.81 0.25
CA ALA A 301 -9.95 16.35 1.37
C ALA A 301 -8.59 15.81 0.88
N ARG A 302 -7.68 15.50 1.80
CA ARG A 302 -6.30 15.13 1.50
C ARG A 302 -5.96 13.81 2.16
N THR A 303 -5.67 12.81 1.33
CA THR A 303 -5.23 11.51 1.79
C THR A 303 -4.47 10.78 0.70
N GLN A 304 -3.68 9.78 1.06
CA GLN A 304 -2.86 9.02 0.13
C GLN A 304 -3.34 7.57 0.09
N LYS A 305 -3.15 6.89 -1.04
CA LYS A 305 -3.29 5.43 -1.11
C LYS A 305 -2.18 4.78 -0.28
N TYR A 306 -2.46 4.48 0.98
CA TYR A 306 -1.53 3.78 1.86
C TYR A 306 -1.66 2.26 1.71
N PRO A 307 -0.56 1.50 1.86
CA PRO A 307 -0.65 0.06 2.01
C PRO A 307 -1.32 -0.30 3.36
N ASP A 308 -1.96 -1.45 3.42
CA ASP A 308 -2.57 -1.98 4.64
C ASP A 308 -1.53 -2.02 5.76
N PHE A 309 -1.96 -1.76 6.99
CA PHE A 309 -1.19 -1.54 8.23
C PHE A 309 -0.79 -0.08 8.49
N VAL A 310 -0.52 0.72 7.46
CA VAL A 310 -0.21 2.16 7.66
C VAL A 310 -1.44 2.92 8.12
N ASP A 311 -2.62 2.59 7.59
CA ASP A 311 -3.92 3.08 8.04
C ASP A 311 -4.17 2.88 9.54
N VAL A 312 -3.85 1.69 10.05
CA VAL A 312 -3.93 1.37 11.47
C VAL A 312 -2.92 2.20 12.25
N CYS A 313 -1.69 2.33 11.77
CA CYS A 313 -0.69 3.17 12.44
C CYS A 313 -1.10 4.65 12.47
N ILE A 314 -1.74 5.15 11.41
CA ILE A 314 -2.31 6.50 11.36
C ILE A 314 -3.42 6.62 12.43
N ALA A 315 -4.32 5.65 12.55
CA ALA A 315 -5.39 5.66 13.54
C ALA A 315 -4.86 5.65 15.00
N LEU A 316 -3.79 4.90 15.27
CA LEU A 316 -3.16 4.78 16.59
C LEU A 316 -2.30 5.99 16.99
N THR A 317 -1.90 6.83 16.03
CA THR A 317 -0.99 7.96 16.29
C THR A 317 -1.59 9.32 15.98
N GLY A 318 -2.62 9.38 15.12
CA GLY A 318 -3.15 10.62 14.57
C GLY A 318 -2.17 11.32 13.61
N ARG A 319 -1.19 10.59 13.07
CA ARG A 319 -0.10 11.14 12.25
C ARG A 319 -0.04 10.43 10.91
N ALA A 320 0.27 11.18 9.86
CA ALA A 320 0.51 10.64 8.52
C ALA A 320 1.78 11.24 7.91
N PRO A 321 2.45 10.56 6.96
CA PRO A 321 3.55 11.14 6.20
C PRO A 321 3.13 12.41 5.46
N ARG A 322 3.90 13.50 5.59
CA ARG A 322 3.70 14.73 4.82
C ARG A 322 4.21 14.59 3.40
N ALA A 323 3.55 13.75 2.60
CA ALA A 323 3.95 13.42 1.24
C ALA A 323 2.73 13.04 0.37
N GLY A 324 2.97 12.87 -0.92
CA GLY A 324 1.94 12.50 -1.88
C GLY A 324 0.79 13.52 -1.90
N CYS A 325 -0.44 13.03 -1.91
CA CYS A 325 -1.65 13.86 -2.01
C CYS A 325 -1.93 14.75 -0.78
N HIS A 326 -1.17 14.61 0.31
CA HIS A 326 -1.23 15.55 1.43
C HIS A 326 -0.61 16.92 1.13
N VAL A 327 0.30 17.00 0.15
CA VAL A 327 1.00 18.24 -0.21
C VAL A 327 0.57 18.72 -1.60
N PRO A 328 0.47 20.05 -1.84
CA PRO A 328 0.04 20.58 -3.13
C PRO A 328 0.88 20.09 -4.31
N GLU A 329 2.18 19.92 -4.13
CA GLU A 329 3.10 19.41 -5.16
C GLU A 329 2.77 17.98 -5.57
N GLY A 330 2.41 17.13 -4.60
CA GLY A 330 2.10 15.73 -4.84
C GLY A 330 0.72 15.49 -5.45
N ARG A 331 -0.15 16.52 -5.48
CA ARG A 331 -1.44 16.51 -6.19
C ARG A 331 -1.35 17.00 -7.63
N ARG A 332 -0.18 17.47 -8.09
CA ARG A 332 -0.05 17.99 -9.46
C ARG A 332 -0.11 16.83 -10.45
N PRO A 333 -0.99 16.88 -11.46
CA PRO A 333 -1.04 15.85 -12.48
C PRO A 333 0.26 15.86 -13.29
N VAL A 334 0.78 14.66 -13.58
CA VAL A 334 2.03 14.47 -14.34
C VAL A 334 1.80 13.73 -15.67
N LEU A 335 0.54 13.41 -15.96
CA LEU A 335 0.10 12.79 -17.20
C LEU A 335 -1.17 13.51 -17.64
N ARG A 336 -1.27 13.91 -18.90
CA ARG A 336 -2.52 14.40 -19.50
C ARG A 336 -3.12 13.27 -20.33
N VAL A 337 -4.39 12.96 -20.10
CA VAL A 337 -5.15 11.98 -20.89
C VAL A 337 -6.25 12.71 -21.63
N GLU A 338 -6.24 12.60 -22.95
CA GLU A 338 -7.24 13.22 -23.83
C GLU A 338 -8.28 12.18 -24.22
N VAL A 339 -9.52 12.39 -23.78
CA VAL A 339 -10.66 11.53 -24.07
C VAL A 339 -11.30 12.05 -25.35
N GLY A 340 -11.15 11.30 -26.44
CA GLY A 340 -11.64 11.69 -27.76
C GLY A 340 -13.15 11.93 -27.81
N ALA A 341 -13.59 12.76 -28.76
CA ALA A 341 -14.97 13.26 -28.87
C ALA A 341 -16.04 12.15 -28.87
N ALA A 342 -15.78 10.99 -29.46
CA ALA A 342 -16.73 9.87 -29.45
C ALA A 342 -16.95 9.28 -28.05
N ALA A 343 -15.89 9.17 -27.24
CA ALA A 343 -15.99 8.75 -25.84
C ALA A 343 -16.57 9.87 -24.96
N ALA A 344 -16.24 11.13 -25.25
CA ALA A 344 -16.81 12.29 -24.57
C ALA A 344 -18.32 12.44 -24.82
N ALA A 345 -18.80 12.16 -26.04
CA ALA A 345 -20.23 12.16 -26.37
C ALA A 345 -21.01 11.05 -25.64
N ALA A 346 -20.39 9.86 -25.46
CA ALA A 346 -20.95 8.79 -24.64
C ALA A 346 -21.00 9.15 -23.14
N VAL A 347 -20.03 9.94 -22.67
CA VAL A 347 -19.97 10.47 -21.29
C VAL A 347 -20.96 11.63 -21.07
N GLY A 348 -21.18 12.49 -22.08
CA GLY A 348 -22.00 13.70 -21.98
C GLY A 348 -23.51 13.51 -22.22
N GLY A 349 -23.92 12.37 -22.76
CA GLY A 349 -25.34 12.03 -23.02
C GLY A 349 -26.07 11.44 -21.80
N LEU A 350 -25.92 12.03 -20.61
CA LEU A 350 -26.51 11.52 -19.37
C LEU A 350 -28.06 11.52 -19.41
N GLY A 351 -28.60 10.37 -19.82
CA GLY A 351 -30.04 10.11 -19.92
C GLY A 351 -30.37 8.66 -20.26
N GLY A 352 -29.70 7.69 -19.64
CA GLY A 352 -30.05 6.26 -19.66
C GLY A 352 -29.60 5.44 -20.88
N GLY A 353 -29.03 4.25 -20.63
CA GLY A 353 -28.59 3.26 -21.63
C GLY A 353 -27.17 2.73 -21.39
N ASP A 354 -26.58 2.03 -22.37
CA ASP A 354 -25.21 1.43 -22.36
C ASP A 354 -24.05 2.43 -22.13
N GLY A 355 -24.36 3.72 -21.88
CA GLY A 355 -23.39 4.80 -21.66
C GLY A 355 -22.59 4.66 -20.35
N ASP A 356 -23.17 4.10 -19.28
CA ASP A 356 -22.47 3.98 -17.98
C ASP A 356 -21.24 3.05 -18.06
N ALA A 357 -21.21 2.11 -19.01
CA ALA A 357 -20.07 1.21 -19.23
C ALA A 357 -18.80 1.95 -19.65
N VAL A 358 -18.91 3.20 -20.14
CA VAL A 358 -17.77 4.01 -20.54
C VAL A 358 -16.86 4.37 -19.36
N PHE A 359 -17.41 4.59 -18.16
CA PHE A 359 -16.61 5.03 -17.01
C PHE A 359 -15.72 3.92 -16.45
N PRO A 360 -16.20 2.67 -16.24
CA PRO A 360 -15.33 1.56 -15.89
C PRO A 360 -14.24 1.30 -16.95
N LEU A 361 -14.59 1.38 -18.25
CA LEU A 361 -13.62 1.19 -19.32
C LEU A 361 -12.56 2.29 -19.35
N LEU A 362 -12.98 3.56 -19.21
CA LEU A 362 -12.08 4.70 -19.13
C LEU A 362 -11.17 4.57 -17.91
N GLY A 363 -11.72 4.23 -16.74
CA GLY A 363 -10.95 3.97 -15.52
C GLY A 363 -9.92 2.87 -15.71
N TYR A 364 -10.27 1.78 -16.40
CA TYR A 364 -9.33 0.70 -16.74
C TYR A 364 -8.20 1.17 -17.66
N VAL A 365 -8.51 1.87 -18.75
CA VAL A 365 -7.52 2.35 -19.72
C VAL A 365 -6.62 3.43 -19.12
N VAL A 366 -7.21 4.41 -18.42
CA VAL A 366 -6.48 5.48 -17.71
C VAL A 366 -5.61 4.87 -16.63
N GLY A 367 -6.13 3.96 -15.80
CA GLY A 367 -5.37 3.28 -14.75
C GLY A 367 -4.16 2.51 -15.31
N LYS A 368 -4.33 1.82 -16.44
CA LYS A 368 -3.24 1.12 -17.13
C LYS A 368 -2.16 2.07 -17.65
N ALA A 369 -2.56 3.22 -18.19
CA ALA A 369 -1.63 4.23 -18.70
C ALA A 369 -0.94 5.01 -17.58
N ALA A 370 -1.69 5.43 -16.56
CA ALA A 370 -1.22 6.28 -15.46
C ALA A 370 -0.36 5.52 -14.46
N GLN A 371 -0.70 4.26 -14.16
CA GLN A 371 -0.04 3.45 -13.13
C GLN A 371 -0.02 4.18 -11.77
N HIS A 372 1.15 4.62 -11.32
CA HIS A 372 1.38 5.34 -10.06
C HIS A 372 1.40 6.88 -10.24
N ARG A 373 1.12 7.37 -11.45
CA ARG A 373 1.06 8.79 -11.76
C ARG A 373 -0.36 9.31 -11.63
N ILE A 374 -0.50 10.57 -11.22
CA ILE A 374 -1.79 11.26 -11.20
C ILE A 374 -2.09 11.80 -12.61
N PRO A 375 -3.18 11.34 -13.27
CA PRO A 375 -3.57 11.84 -14.57
C PRO A 375 -4.51 13.06 -14.46
N LEU A 376 -4.42 13.98 -15.41
CA LEU A 376 -5.46 14.96 -15.70
C LEU A 376 -6.26 14.47 -16.92
N CYS A 377 -7.52 14.13 -16.71
CA CYS A 377 -8.41 13.74 -17.80
C CYS A 377 -9.07 14.97 -18.42
N CYS A 378 -8.90 15.13 -19.74
CA CYS A 378 -9.48 16.21 -20.53
C CYS A 378 -10.44 15.65 -21.57
N VAL A 379 -11.56 16.33 -21.79
CA VAL A 379 -12.58 16.00 -22.81
C VAL A 379 -12.58 17.07 -23.89
N TRP A 380 -12.92 16.69 -25.12
CA TRP A 380 -13.08 17.64 -26.21
C TRP A 380 -14.34 18.48 -26.01
N ASP A 381 -14.21 19.81 -26.10
CA ASP A 381 -15.30 20.78 -26.01
C ASP A 381 -15.39 21.57 -27.32
N ASP A 382 -16.49 21.38 -28.05
CA ASP A 382 -16.77 22.05 -29.32
C ASP A 382 -16.97 23.56 -29.16
N GLY A 383 -17.40 24.03 -27.98
CA GLY A 383 -17.58 25.44 -27.67
C GLY A 383 -16.25 26.20 -27.51
N VAL A 384 -15.19 25.49 -27.13
CA VAL A 384 -13.83 26.05 -26.97
C VAL A 384 -12.90 25.63 -28.12
N GLY A 385 -13.32 24.68 -28.96
CA GLY A 385 -12.53 24.17 -30.07
C GLY A 385 -11.27 23.42 -29.62
N GLY A 386 -11.33 22.74 -28.48
CA GLY A 386 -10.17 22.06 -27.90
C GLY A 386 -10.48 21.21 -26.66
N TYR A 387 -9.45 20.60 -26.08
CA TYR A 387 -9.58 19.80 -24.87
C TYR A 387 -9.62 20.67 -23.61
N VAL A 388 -10.65 20.47 -22.79
CA VAL A 388 -10.82 21.11 -21.48
C VAL A 388 -10.79 20.05 -20.37
N PRO A 389 -10.38 20.41 -19.13
CA PRO A 389 -10.51 19.50 -17.99
C PRO A 389 -11.95 18.99 -17.87
N CYS A 390 -12.14 17.71 -17.53
CA CYS A 390 -13.48 17.15 -17.35
C CYS A 390 -14.29 18.01 -16.35
N PRO A 391 -15.51 18.47 -16.72
CA PRO A 391 -16.25 19.43 -15.89
C PRO A 391 -16.54 18.85 -14.50
N ARG A 392 -16.48 19.74 -13.48
CA ARG A 392 -16.87 19.41 -12.11
C ARG A 392 -18.37 19.16 -12.10
N GLY A 393 -18.84 18.04 -11.57
CA GLY A 393 -20.23 17.95 -11.14
C GLY A 393 -20.42 18.88 -9.95
N ASP A 394 -20.95 20.09 -10.15
CA ASP A 394 -21.45 21.13 -9.21
C ASP A 394 -20.80 21.34 -7.82
N ALA A 395 -19.66 20.74 -7.49
CA ALA A 395 -18.91 20.96 -6.26
C ALA A 395 -17.69 21.86 -6.53
N GLY A 396 -17.80 23.14 -6.16
CA GLY A 396 -16.87 24.22 -6.50
C GLY A 396 -15.46 24.18 -5.87
N GLY A 397 -14.60 23.21 -6.21
CA GLY A 397 -13.17 23.23 -5.85
C GLY A 397 -12.27 22.71 -6.99
N GLY A 398 -11.04 23.27 -7.12
CA GLY A 398 -9.91 23.02 -8.08
C GLY A 398 -9.95 21.84 -9.07
N ALA A 399 -9.20 21.91 -10.18
CA ALA A 399 -9.11 20.84 -11.19
C ALA A 399 -8.96 19.42 -10.57
N VAL A 400 -9.80 18.49 -11.05
CA VAL A 400 -9.85 17.09 -10.61
C VAL A 400 -8.62 16.33 -11.12
N CYS A 401 -8.09 15.46 -10.24
CA CYS A 401 -7.03 14.50 -10.48
C CYS A 401 -7.58 13.08 -10.32
#